data_AF-A0A4R3GSU0-F1
#
_entry.id   AF-A0A4R3GSU0-F1
#
_cell.length_a   1.000
_cell.length_b   1.000
_cell.length_c   1.000
_cell.angle_alpha   90.00
_cell.angle_beta   90.00
_cell.angle_gamma   90.00
#
_symmetry.space_group_name_H-M   'P 1'
#
loop_
_entity.id
_entity.type
_entity.pdbx_description
1 polymer ?
#
loop_
_entity_poly.entity_id
_entity_poly.type
_entity_poly.pdbx_seq_one_letter_code
_entity_poly.pdbx_strand_id
1 'polypeptide(L)'
;MAYERIGGETIANAALDDFFQRAQDDDLLTHLVGPVISPGVRAFMAAALDLGNDDEARLAPALAWLSDSGPEDEDLDHMIGHLALALEAQGIGDEIIAEIADRAESLRDAALGVWPDDEDEDEDDEVAA
;
A
#
# COMPACT_ATOMS: atom_id res chain seq x y z
N MET A 1 14.07 -7.47 10.42
CA MET A 1 13.59 -6.41 11.33
C MET A 1 12.61 -5.52 10.56
N ALA A 2 11.75 -4.75 11.22
CA ALA A 2 10.86 -3.84 10.51
C ALA A 2 11.68 -2.86 9.64
N TYR A 3 11.26 -2.64 8.40
CA TYR A 3 11.86 -1.67 7.48
C TYR A 3 13.34 -1.91 7.13
N GLU A 4 13.84 -3.14 7.32
CA GLU A 4 15.26 -3.45 7.12
C GLU A 4 15.74 -3.13 5.70
N ARG A 5 14.87 -3.32 4.70
CA ARG A 5 15.17 -3.06 3.30
C ARG A 5 15.30 -1.58 2.94
N ILE A 6 14.68 -0.69 3.73
CA ILE A 6 14.71 0.76 3.49
C ILE A 6 15.63 1.51 4.46
N GLY A 7 16.50 0.80 5.20
CA GLY A 7 17.45 1.41 6.13
C GLY A 7 16.91 1.60 7.56
N GLY A 8 15.78 0.96 7.89
CA GLY A 8 15.22 0.90 9.24
C GLY A 8 14.21 1.99 9.56
N GLU A 9 13.71 1.94 10.81
CA GLU A 9 12.56 2.72 11.28
C GLU A 9 12.74 4.24 11.19
N THR A 10 13.96 4.75 11.37
CA THR A 10 14.23 6.20 11.23
C THR A 10 13.97 6.69 9.81
N ILE A 11 14.45 5.94 8.81
CA ILE A 11 14.28 6.30 7.40
C ILE A 11 12.81 6.10 6.99
N ALA A 12 12.18 5.02 7.46
CA ALA A 12 10.76 4.76 7.24
C ALA A 12 9.89 5.92 7.73
N ASN A 13 10.09 6.36 8.98
CA ASN A 13 9.30 7.46 9.54
C ASN A 13 9.56 8.79 8.81
N ALA A 14 10.81 9.07 8.42
CA ALA A 14 11.13 10.27 7.65
C ALA A 14 10.46 10.27 6.27
N ALA A 15 10.46 9.12 5.58
CA ALA A 15 9.77 8.96 4.31
C ALA A 15 8.24 9.08 4.46
N LEU A 16 7.66 8.51 5.52
CA LEU A 16 6.22 8.63 5.80
C LEU A 16 5.81 10.08 6.09
N ASP A 17 6.62 10.81 6.86
CA ASP A 17 6.32 12.21 7.18
C ASP A 17 6.40 13.10 5.93
N ASP A 18 7.42 12.90 5.07
CA ASP A 18 7.51 13.61 3.77
C ASP A 18 6.35 13.23 2.83
N PHE A 19 6.01 11.94 2.74
CA PHE A 19 4.85 11.46 1.99
C PHE A 19 3.56 12.16 2.46
N PHE A 20 3.27 12.16 3.76
CA PHE A 20 2.02 12.74 4.27
C PHE A 20 1.95 14.24 4.04
N GLN A 21 3.08 14.94 4.12
CA GLN A 21 3.12 16.37 3.78
C GLN A 21 2.74 16.58 2.31
N ARG A 22 3.31 15.81 1.38
CA ARG A 22 3.01 15.92 -0.06
C ARG A 22 1.58 15.54 -0.39
N ALA A 23 1.09 14.43 0.17
CA ALA A 23 -0.26 13.95 -0.07
C ALA A 23 -1.33 14.89 0.47
N GLN A 24 -1.06 15.59 1.59
CA GLN A 24 -1.96 16.63 2.10
C GLN A 24 -2.01 17.89 1.23
N ASP A 25 -0.95 18.15 0.45
CA ASP A 25 -0.87 19.26 -0.51
C ASP A 25 -1.43 18.88 -1.90
N ASP A 26 -1.83 17.61 -2.10
CA ASP A 26 -2.43 17.12 -3.35
C ASP A 26 -3.96 17.14 -3.26
N ASP A 27 -4.59 18.06 -4.00
CA ASP A 27 -6.05 18.21 -4.06
C ASP A 27 -6.75 16.90 -4.46
N LEU A 28 -6.10 16.04 -5.26
CA LEU A 28 -6.62 14.76 -5.71
C LEU A 28 -6.66 13.71 -4.60
N LEU A 29 -5.86 13.87 -3.54
CA LEU A 29 -5.84 12.92 -2.41
C LEU A 29 -6.62 13.40 -1.20
N THR A 30 -7.26 14.58 -1.25
CA THR A 30 -7.92 15.19 -0.08
C THR A 30 -9.05 14.35 0.52
N HIS A 31 -9.68 13.46 -0.24
CA HIS A 31 -10.70 12.54 0.25
C HIS A 31 -10.12 11.37 1.06
N LEU A 32 -8.85 11.02 0.83
CA LEU A 32 -8.14 9.93 1.51
C LEU A 32 -7.21 10.45 2.62
N VAL A 33 -6.50 11.54 2.34
CA VAL A 33 -5.47 12.15 3.17
C VAL A 33 -5.90 13.57 3.57
N GLY A 34 -6.70 13.63 4.62
CA GLY A 34 -7.14 14.90 5.19
C GLY A 34 -6.07 15.60 6.05
N PRO A 35 -6.40 16.78 6.62
CA PRO A 35 -5.49 17.52 7.52
C PRO A 35 -5.15 16.74 8.80
N VAL A 36 -6.00 15.79 9.19
CA VAL A 36 -5.73 14.82 10.25
C VAL A 36 -5.51 13.47 9.60
N ILE A 37 -4.28 12.96 9.68
CA ILE A 37 -3.92 11.65 9.15
C ILE A 37 -4.66 10.57 9.95
N SER A 38 -5.50 9.79 9.26
CA SER A 38 -6.19 8.68 9.90
C SER A 38 -5.18 7.57 10.27
N PRO A 39 -5.41 6.82 11.36
CA PRO A 39 -4.56 5.67 11.68
C PRO A 39 -4.51 4.63 10.55
N GLY A 40 -5.59 4.51 9.78
CA GLY A 40 -5.74 3.57 8.68
C GLY A 40 -4.78 3.84 7.52
N VAL A 41 -4.80 5.06 6.98
CA VAL A 41 -3.90 5.43 5.88
C VAL A 41 -2.43 5.39 6.32
N ARG A 42 -2.14 5.77 7.59
CA ARG A 42 -0.79 5.62 8.15
C ARG A 42 -0.37 4.16 8.26
N ALA A 43 -1.26 3.27 8.68
CA ALA A 43 -0.99 1.85 8.75
C ALA A 43 -0.75 1.27 7.34
N PHE A 44 -1.52 1.69 6.35
CA PHE A 44 -1.34 1.26 4.95
C PHE A 44 0.03 1.64 4.41
N MET A 45 0.43 2.90 4.52
CA MET A 45 1.73 3.33 4.03
C MET A 45 2.88 2.67 4.80
N ALA A 46 2.73 2.50 6.12
CA ALA A 46 3.72 1.77 6.92
C ALA A 46 3.82 0.29 6.50
N ALA A 47 2.70 -0.36 6.19
CA ALA A 47 2.68 -1.74 5.71
C ALA A 47 3.35 -1.89 4.33
N ALA A 48 3.15 -0.92 3.43
CA ALA A 48 3.82 -0.91 2.12
C ALA A 48 5.35 -0.82 2.26
N LEU A 49 5.85 -0.06 3.24
CA LEU A 49 7.29 0.07 3.51
C LEU A 49 7.91 -1.16 4.19
N ASP A 50 7.13 -1.99 4.88
CA ASP A 50 7.63 -3.16 5.60
C ASP A 50 7.57 -4.43 4.74
N LEU A 51 8.37 -4.44 3.66
CA LEU A 51 8.42 -5.48 2.62
C LEU A 51 8.57 -6.94 3.12
N GLY A 52 8.99 -7.15 4.37
CA GLY A 52 9.17 -8.48 4.96
C GLY A 52 8.09 -8.85 5.97
N ASN A 53 7.01 -8.08 6.08
CA ASN A 53 5.99 -8.25 7.10
C ASN A 53 4.66 -8.73 6.52
N ASP A 54 4.32 -9.97 6.89
CA ASP A 54 3.03 -10.63 6.60
C ASP A 54 2.22 -10.92 7.87
N ASP A 55 2.54 -10.26 8.98
CA ASP A 55 1.78 -10.37 10.22
C ASP A 55 0.38 -9.77 10.04
N GLU A 56 -0.64 -10.64 10.00
CA GLU A 56 -2.05 -10.25 9.84
C GLU A 56 -2.51 -9.19 10.84
N ALA A 57 -2.07 -9.26 12.09
CA ALA A 57 -2.48 -8.29 13.11
C ALA A 57 -1.90 -6.90 12.85
N ARG A 58 -0.71 -6.83 12.22
CA ARG A 58 -0.10 -5.56 11.78
C ARG A 58 -0.72 -5.03 10.50
N LEU A 59 -1.15 -5.91 9.60
CA LEU A 59 -1.80 -5.52 8.35
C LEU A 59 -3.28 -5.14 8.55
N ALA A 60 -3.95 -5.68 9.57
CA ALA A 60 -5.39 -5.51 9.77
C ALA A 60 -5.88 -4.04 9.73
N PRO A 61 -5.21 -3.05 10.37
CA PRO A 61 -5.66 -1.66 10.29
C PRO A 61 -5.53 -1.05 8.88
N ALA A 62 -4.53 -1.48 8.11
CA ALA A 62 -4.35 -1.06 6.71
C ALA A 62 -5.45 -1.63 5.82
N LEU A 63 -5.67 -2.95 5.91
CA LEU A 63 -6.68 -3.64 5.11
C LEU A 63 -8.09 -3.14 5.42
N ALA A 64 -8.40 -2.93 6.71
CA ALA A 64 -9.68 -2.36 7.12
C ALA A 64 -9.91 -0.94 6.56
N TRP A 65 -8.85 -0.12 6.49
CA TRP A 65 -8.94 1.20 5.87
C TRP A 65 -9.14 1.10 4.37
N LEU A 66 -8.36 0.27 3.67
CA LEU A 66 -8.48 0.07 2.22
C LEU A 66 -9.87 -0.41 1.81
N SER A 67 -10.46 -1.36 2.55
CA SER A 67 -11.82 -1.84 2.29
C SER A 67 -12.89 -0.78 2.55
N ASP A 68 -12.67 0.16 3.47
CA ASP A 68 -13.62 1.22 3.82
C ASP A 68 -13.50 2.45 2.91
N SER A 69 -12.26 2.85 2.58
CA SER A 69 -11.98 4.01 1.74
C SER A 69 -12.10 3.71 0.25
N GLY A 70 -11.82 2.47 -0.17
CA GLY A 70 -11.96 2.01 -1.54
C GLY A 70 -11.16 2.83 -2.55
N PRO A 71 -9.84 3.06 -2.37
CA PRO A 71 -9.06 3.89 -3.29
C PRO A 71 -9.06 3.26 -4.69
N GLU A 72 -9.32 4.10 -5.69
CA GLU A 72 -9.27 3.72 -7.10
C GLU A 72 -7.82 3.60 -7.60
N ASP A 73 -7.63 3.12 -8.84
CA ASP A 73 -6.29 3.03 -9.44
C ASP A 73 -5.60 4.40 -9.45
N GLU A 74 -6.32 5.46 -9.83
CA GLU A 74 -5.79 6.83 -9.87
C GLU A 74 -5.39 7.32 -8.47
N ASP A 75 -6.19 7.02 -7.44
CA ASP A 75 -5.84 7.35 -6.06
C ASP A 75 -4.53 6.68 -5.64
N LEU A 76 -4.39 5.39 -5.96
CA LEU A 76 -3.21 4.63 -5.60
C LEU A 76 -1.97 5.14 -6.38
N ASP A 77 -2.10 5.43 -7.67
CA ASP A 77 -1.04 6.01 -8.49
C ASP A 77 -0.52 7.32 -7.90
N HIS A 78 -1.43 8.19 -7.46
CA HIS A 78 -1.08 9.45 -6.79
C HIS A 78 -0.35 9.20 -5.45
N MET A 79 -0.85 8.27 -4.64
CA MET A 79 -0.20 7.90 -3.37
C MET A 79 1.19 7.32 -3.59
N ILE A 80 1.35 6.38 -4.54
CA ILE A 80 2.64 5.76 -4.88
C ILE A 80 3.61 6.81 -5.44
N GLY A 81 3.13 7.72 -6.29
CA GLY A 81 3.95 8.80 -6.84
C GLY A 81 4.56 9.69 -5.75
N HIS A 82 3.76 10.12 -4.76
CA HIS A 82 4.29 10.89 -3.63
C HIS A 82 5.20 10.07 -2.73
N LEU A 83 4.91 8.79 -2.54
CA LEU A 83 5.75 7.89 -1.73
C LEU A 83 7.11 7.68 -2.40
N ALA A 84 7.15 7.45 -3.71
CA ALA A 84 8.37 7.31 -4.49
C ALA A 84 9.26 8.55 -4.33
N LEU A 85 8.71 9.75 -4.50
CA LEU A 85 9.45 11.00 -4.31
C LEU A 85 10.00 11.16 -2.89
N ALA A 86 9.24 10.72 -1.88
CA ALA A 86 9.68 10.75 -0.49
C ALA A 86 10.82 9.76 -0.21
N LEU A 87 10.75 8.57 -0.79
CA LEU A 87 11.79 7.54 -0.67
C LEU A 87 13.08 7.92 -1.41
N GLU A 88 12.97 8.48 -2.60
CA GLU A 88 14.10 9.04 -3.36
C GLU A 88 14.83 10.13 -2.56
N ALA A 89 14.08 11.00 -1.87
CA ALA A 89 14.65 12.04 -1.02
C ALA A 89 15.46 11.48 0.17
N GLN A 90 15.17 10.23 0.59
CA GLN A 90 15.96 9.50 1.58
C GLN A 90 17.10 8.67 0.97
N GLY A 91 17.27 8.69 -0.35
CA GLY A 91 18.31 7.95 -1.06
C GLY A 91 17.98 6.47 -1.30
N ILE A 92 16.70 6.09 -1.21
CA ILE A 92 16.23 4.76 -1.60
C ILE A 92 16.20 4.67 -3.13
N GLY A 93 16.68 3.54 -3.67
CA GLY A 93 16.78 3.33 -5.11
C GLY A 93 15.51 2.76 -5.73
N ASP A 94 15.35 2.98 -7.04
CA ASP A 94 14.18 2.63 -7.86
C ASP A 94 13.74 1.18 -7.71
N GLU A 95 14.68 0.23 -7.57
CA GLU A 95 14.37 -1.20 -7.37
C GLU A 95 13.54 -1.43 -6.10
N ILE A 96 13.94 -0.82 -4.99
CA ILE A 96 13.21 -0.96 -3.71
C ILE A 96 11.89 -0.20 -3.77
N ILE A 97 11.85 0.94 -4.45
CA ILE A 97 10.62 1.72 -4.64
C ILE A 97 9.59 0.93 -5.45
N ALA A 98 10.03 0.24 -6.51
CA ALA A 98 9.16 -0.61 -7.32
C ALA A 98 8.54 -1.74 -6.48
N GLU A 99 9.33 -2.42 -5.65
CA GLU A 99 8.79 -3.45 -4.76
C GLU A 99 7.81 -2.91 -3.71
N ILE A 100 8.00 -1.67 -3.25
CA ILE A 100 7.07 -1.00 -2.33
C ILE A 100 5.76 -0.66 -3.05
N ALA A 101 5.83 -0.23 -4.31
CA ALA A 101 4.65 -0.01 -5.15
C ALA A 101 3.88 -1.32 -5.35
N ASP A 102 4.56 -2.40 -5.76
CA ASP A 102 3.97 -3.75 -5.91
C ASP A 102 3.30 -4.21 -4.59
N ARG A 103 3.93 -3.92 -3.44
CA ARG A 103 3.36 -4.25 -2.13
C ARG A 103 2.10 -3.44 -1.83
N ALA A 104 2.08 -2.15 -2.16
CA ALA A 104 0.92 -1.28 -1.97
C ALA A 104 -0.28 -1.75 -2.82
N GLU A 105 -0.03 -2.10 -4.08
CA GLU A 105 -1.02 -2.70 -5.00
C GLU A 105 -1.58 -4.00 -4.43
N SER A 106 -0.69 -4.93 -4.04
CA SER A 106 -1.09 -6.23 -3.47
C SER A 106 -1.96 -6.09 -2.20
N LEU A 107 -1.67 -5.11 -1.34
CA LEU A 107 -2.48 -4.84 -0.15
C LEU A 107 -3.87 -4.32 -0.50
N ARG A 108 -3.97 -3.42 -1.49
CA ARG A 108 -5.25 -2.92 -1.99
C ARG A 108 -6.08 -4.05 -2.60
N ASP A 109 -5.48 -4.85 -3.47
CA ASP A 109 -6.13 -5.98 -4.13
C ASP A 109 -6.70 -6.98 -3.11
N ALA A 110 -5.89 -7.34 -2.11
CA ALA A 110 -6.31 -8.20 -1.01
C ALA A 110 -7.49 -7.61 -0.21
N ALA A 111 -7.51 -6.29 0.00
CA ALA A 111 -8.57 -5.61 0.75
C ALA A 111 -9.86 -5.42 -0.05
N LEU A 112 -9.77 -5.25 -1.37
CA LEU A 112 -10.91 -5.08 -2.27
C LEU A 112 -11.46 -6.41 -2.79
N GLY A 113 -10.80 -7.53 -2.45
CA GLY A 113 -11.19 -8.85 -2.94
C GLY A 113 -10.93 -9.01 -4.44
N VAL A 114 -10.06 -8.18 -5.02
CA VAL A 114 -9.51 -8.35 -6.36
C VAL A 114 -8.39 -9.37 -6.22
N TRP A 115 -8.75 -10.63 -6.07
CA TRP A 115 -7.79 -11.69 -6.30
C TRP A 115 -7.51 -11.71 -7.81
N PRO A 116 -6.28 -11.98 -8.28
CA PRO A 116 -6.17 -12.49 -9.64
C PRO A 116 -7.15 -13.65 -9.68
N ASP A 117 -8.10 -13.61 -10.62
CA ASP A 117 -8.91 -14.77 -10.94
C ASP A 117 -7.91 -15.91 -11.14
N ASP A 118 -7.71 -16.73 -10.10
CA ASP A 118 -7.44 -18.14 -10.34
C ASP A 118 -8.64 -18.50 -11.21
N GLU A 119 -8.41 -18.58 -12.53
CA GLU A 119 -9.41 -19.09 -13.46
C GLU A 119 -9.89 -20.37 -12.80
N ASP A 120 -11.09 -20.31 -12.21
CA ASP A 120 -11.82 -21.48 -11.79
C ASP A 120 -11.97 -22.27 -13.10
N GLU A 121 -11.03 -23.17 -13.36
CA GLU A 121 -11.26 -24.33 -14.19
C GLU A 121 -12.33 -25.14 -13.44
N ASP A 122 -13.57 -24.65 -13.53
CA ASP A 122 -14.77 -25.44 -13.36
C ASP A 122 -14.69 -26.54 -14.44
N GLU A 123 -13.96 -27.62 -14.14
CA GLU A 123 -14.13 -28.89 -14.80
C GLU A 123 -15.55 -29.38 -14.44
N ASP A 124 -16.53 -28.91 -15.21
CA ASP A 124 -17.84 -29.53 -15.36
C ASP A 124 -17.62 -30.96 -15.88
N ASP A 125 -17.34 -31.90 -14.97
CA ASP A 125 -17.34 -33.33 -15.27
C ASP A 125 -18.80 -33.82 -15.30
N GLU A 126 -19.55 -33.34 -16.30
CA GLU A 126 -20.81 -33.93 -16.72
C GLU A 126 -20.52 -35.17 -17.56
N VAL A 127 -20.32 -36.33 -16.93
CA VAL A 127 -20.52 -37.63 -17.59
C VAL A 127 -21.44 -38.52 -16.77
N ALA A 128 -22.73 -38.39 -17.09
CA ALA A 128 -23.74 -39.38 -16.79
C ALA A 128 -23.34 -40.76 -17.34
N ALA A 129 -23.43 -41.80 -16.49
CA ALA A 129 -23.52 -43.19 -16.91
C ALA A 129 -24.51 -43.95 -16.01
#